data_AF-A0A9P6E960-F1
#
_entry.id   AF-A0A9P6E960-F1
#
_cell.length_a   1.000
_cell.length_b   1.000
_cell.length_c   1.000
_cell.angle_alpha   90.00
_cell.angle_beta   90.00
_cell.angle_gamma   90.00
#
_symmetry.space_group_name_H-M   'P 1'
#
loop_
_entity.id
_entity.type
_entity.pdbx_description
1 polymer ?
#
loop_
_entity_poly.entity_id
_entity_poly.type
_entity_poly.pdbx_seq_one_letter_code
_entity_poly.pdbx_strand_id
1 'polypeptide(L)'
;MLEAKLSEAGTLKKLLDAIKELVTDANFECNEEGIVLQAMDNSHVALVSVKFVAPAFKRYRCDRPMPLGVNLASLTKVLKCAKDDDICTLKAGDDADVLNLVYEAKNSDRIAEYDMKLMDIDADTLNIPETEYDARVTMPSAEFTRIVRDLSLLGESVRIEVSKEGVRFASDGEAANGSVLLRQTDGAHSSGGTIKPKAEEGKNDDEDDEGEGSSSKKAKVKREKNDDDVEMDEEEKNDEEGEGEFKPGSDEEGEEEQQDDDEEDEEGTSKKRKKKAKETKPSKKAKTSKKKTDDDDDASGVSIEMNQHVALTFSLKYLVNFSKSASLSNKVQLMMSNDIPLLVAYDFRQGHIHYYLAPKIGDD
;
A
#
# COMPACT_ATOMS: atom_id res chain seq x y z
N MET A 1 19.81 20.56 13.05
CA MET A 1 19.82 20.61 11.57
C MET A 1 19.42 19.24 11.03
N LEU A 2 18.77 19.19 9.86
CA LEU A 2 18.51 17.98 9.09
C LEU A 2 19.33 17.96 7.80
N GLU A 3 19.97 16.84 7.51
CA GLU A 3 20.59 16.52 6.22
C GLU A 3 20.29 15.06 5.85
N ALA A 4 19.44 14.82 4.86
CA ALA A 4 19.06 13.49 4.39
C ALA A 4 19.33 13.33 2.88
N LYS A 5 20.27 12.45 2.52
CA LYS A 5 20.72 12.21 1.14
C LYS A 5 20.20 10.86 0.62
N LEU A 6 19.28 10.91 -0.34
CA LEU A 6 18.68 9.78 -1.04
C LEU A 6 19.49 9.43 -2.30
N SER A 7 19.67 8.14 -2.57
CA SER A 7 20.38 7.65 -3.76
C SER A 7 19.66 7.94 -5.08
N GLU A 8 18.33 7.99 -5.01
CA GLU A 8 17.42 8.09 -6.14
C GLU A 8 16.22 8.96 -5.73
N ALA A 9 15.99 10.05 -6.43
CA ALA A 9 14.82 10.91 -6.24
C ALA A 9 13.51 10.21 -6.65
N GLY A 10 13.59 9.21 -7.54
CA GLY A 10 12.45 8.43 -8.02
C GLY A 10 11.63 7.78 -6.89
N THR A 11 12.27 7.32 -5.80
CA THR A 11 11.56 6.74 -4.65
C THR A 11 10.66 7.77 -3.97
N LEU A 12 11.19 8.97 -3.70
CA LEU A 12 10.42 10.05 -3.07
C LEU A 12 9.30 10.55 -4.00
N LYS A 13 9.56 10.62 -5.32
CA LYS A 13 8.54 10.98 -6.32
C LYS A 13 7.36 10.00 -6.32
N LYS A 14 7.66 8.70 -6.37
CA LYS A 14 6.64 7.63 -6.32
C LYS A 14 5.84 7.66 -5.02
N LEU A 15 6.52 7.88 -3.89
CA LEU A 15 5.87 8.01 -2.60
C LEU A 15 4.88 9.18 -2.59
N LEU A 16 5.31 10.38 -2.98
CA LEU A 16 4.42 11.53 -3.00
C LEU A 16 3.26 11.35 -3.97
N ASP A 17 3.51 10.74 -5.13
CA ASP A 17 2.46 10.46 -6.11
C ASP A 17 1.35 9.55 -5.53
N ALA A 18 1.71 8.65 -4.61
CA ALA A 18 0.78 7.76 -3.94
C ALA A 18 0.00 8.42 -2.78
N ILE A 19 0.55 9.43 -2.11
CA ILE A 19 -0.10 10.06 -0.93
C ILE A 19 -0.77 11.41 -1.23
N LYS A 20 -0.38 12.11 -2.29
CA LYS A 20 -0.86 13.48 -2.63
C LYS A 20 -2.37 13.62 -2.81
N GLU A 21 -3.08 12.52 -3.07
CA GLU A 21 -4.54 12.52 -3.26
C GLU A 21 -5.31 12.24 -1.98
N LEU A 22 -4.62 11.69 -0.97
CA LEU A 22 -5.21 11.42 0.34
C LEU A 22 -5.04 12.63 1.27
N VAL A 23 -3.89 13.30 1.16
CA VAL A 23 -3.46 14.34 2.10
C VAL A 23 -2.99 15.55 1.31
N THR A 24 -3.42 16.75 1.71
CA THR A 24 -2.97 18.02 1.10
C THR A 24 -1.68 18.52 1.73
N ASP A 25 -1.63 18.48 3.07
CA ASP A 25 -0.58 19.04 3.90
C ASP A 25 -0.20 18.01 4.96
N ALA A 26 1.11 17.79 5.16
CA ALA A 26 1.59 16.77 6.08
C ALA A 26 2.89 17.20 6.76
N ASN A 27 3.10 16.71 7.97
CA ASN A 27 4.35 16.83 8.69
C ASN A 27 5.26 15.63 8.40
N PHE A 28 6.50 15.91 7.96
CA PHE A 28 7.58 14.95 7.96
C PHE A 28 8.34 15.06 9.28
N GLU A 29 8.09 14.14 10.20
CA GLU A 29 8.80 14.02 11.46
C GLU A 29 10.17 13.39 11.22
N CYS A 30 11.22 14.20 11.36
CA CYS A 30 12.58 13.73 11.22
C CYS A 30 13.19 13.50 12.60
N ASN A 31 13.75 12.32 12.84
CA ASN A 31 14.41 11.94 14.08
C ASN A 31 15.64 11.05 13.81
N GLU A 32 16.36 10.60 14.83
CA GLU A 32 17.56 9.75 14.63
C GLU A 32 17.25 8.41 13.95
N GLU A 33 16.03 7.87 14.07
CA GLU A 33 15.62 6.63 13.42
C GLU A 33 15.31 6.79 11.93
N GLY A 34 15.01 8.01 11.48
CA GLY A 34 14.70 8.32 10.08
C GLY A 34 13.62 9.37 9.92
N ILE A 35 12.83 9.24 8.86
CA ILE A 35 11.76 10.19 8.52
C ILE A 35 10.43 9.46 8.57
N VAL A 36 9.50 9.95 9.39
CA VAL A 36 8.15 9.42 9.54
C VAL A 36 7.16 10.47 9.05
N LEU A 37 6.12 10.04 8.36
CA LEU A 37 4.97 10.88 8.03
C LEU A 37 3.72 10.13 8.44
N GLN A 38 2.89 10.78 9.24
CA GLN A 38 1.57 10.29 9.59
C GLN A 38 0.55 11.37 9.28
N ALA A 39 -0.51 11.00 8.57
CA ALA A 39 -1.57 11.92 8.21
C ALA A 39 -2.89 11.19 7.99
N MET A 40 -3.99 11.86 8.33
CA MET A 40 -5.34 11.41 8.02
C MET A 40 -5.86 12.10 6.76
N ASP A 41 -6.80 11.46 6.08
CA ASP A 41 -7.56 12.10 5.01
C ASP A 41 -8.58 13.11 5.58
N ASN A 42 -9.13 13.96 4.72
CA ASN A 42 -10.11 14.98 5.11
C ASN A 42 -11.39 14.41 5.75
N SER A 43 -11.73 13.14 5.49
CA SER A 43 -12.89 12.48 6.09
C SER A 43 -12.56 11.74 7.39
N HIS A 44 -11.29 11.68 7.80
CA HIS A 44 -10.82 10.92 8.97
C HIS A 44 -11.17 9.42 8.93
N VAL A 45 -11.31 8.85 7.72
CA VAL A 45 -11.65 7.43 7.50
C VAL A 45 -10.39 6.63 7.15
N ALA A 46 -9.40 7.28 6.56
CA ALA A 46 -8.14 6.68 6.14
C ALA A 46 -6.94 7.38 6.78
N LEU A 47 -5.98 6.58 7.24
CA LEU A 47 -4.70 7.05 7.77
C LEU A 47 -3.56 6.52 6.92
N VAL A 48 -2.61 7.38 6.57
CA VAL A 48 -1.36 6.98 5.94
C VAL A 48 -0.21 7.13 6.93
N SER A 49 0.60 6.08 7.05
CA SER A 49 1.82 6.06 7.84
C SER A 49 2.98 5.64 6.93
N VAL A 50 3.91 6.55 6.71
CA VAL A 50 5.13 6.32 5.95
C VAL A 50 6.31 6.35 6.91
N LYS A 51 7.24 5.41 6.77
CA LYS A 51 8.52 5.44 7.47
C LYS A 51 9.65 5.18 6.50
N PHE A 52 10.62 6.10 6.46
CA PHE A 52 11.96 5.84 5.91
C PHE A 52 12.91 5.59 7.06
N VAL A 53 13.68 4.52 6.98
CA VAL A 53 14.69 4.20 8.01
C VAL A 53 15.99 4.97 7.72
N ALA A 54 16.68 5.45 8.75
CA ALA A 54 17.93 6.20 8.60
C ALA A 54 19.00 5.46 7.76
N PRO A 55 19.18 4.13 7.86
CA PRO A 55 20.11 3.38 7.01
C PRO A 55 19.75 3.38 5.52
N ALA A 56 18.52 3.76 5.15
CA ALA A 56 18.10 3.84 3.75
C ALA A 56 18.73 5.01 2.99
N PHE A 57 19.25 6.00 3.71
CA PHE A 57 19.88 7.18 3.15
C PHE A 57 21.40 6.96 3.03
N LYS A 58 22.01 7.51 1.98
CA LYS A 58 23.48 7.51 1.84
C LYS A 58 24.16 8.29 2.96
N ARG A 59 23.48 9.34 3.42
CA ARG A 59 23.89 10.18 4.53
C ARG A 59 22.63 10.67 5.20
N TYR A 60 22.53 10.45 6.50
CA TYR A 60 21.42 10.91 7.31
C TYR A 60 21.99 11.55 8.57
N ARG A 61 21.56 12.78 8.85
CA ARG A 61 21.88 13.50 10.07
C ARG A 61 20.66 14.27 10.50
N CYS A 62 20.18 14.01 11.71
CA CYS A 62 19.13 14.76 12.36
C CYS A 62 19.63 15.04 13.78
N ASP A 63 19.95 16.30 14.09
CA ASP A 63 20.52 16.63 15.41
C ASP A 63 19.45 16.64 16.52
N ARG A 64 18.20 16.97 16.16
CA ARG A 64 17.05 17.05 17.07
C ARG A 64 15.78 16.69 16.31
N PRO A 65 14.81 16.02 16.94
CA PRO A 65 13.50 15.80 16.34
C PRO A 65 12.88 17.12 15.85
N MET A 66 12.51 17.17 14.58
CA MET A 66 11.87 18.35 14.00
C MET A 66 10.75 17.93 13.03
N PRO A 67 9.53 18.48 13.17
CA PRO A 67 8.48 18.33 12.17
C PRO A 67 8.74 19.30 11.02
N LEU A 68 8.65 18.81 9.78
CA LEU A 68 8.71 19.65 8.59
C LEU A 68 7.33 19.65 7.92
N GLY A 69 6.56 20.71 8.16
CA GLY A 69 5.25 20.87 7.56
C GLY A 69 5.35 21.32 6.11
N VAL A 70 4.84 20.49 5.20
CA VAL A 70 4.92 20.75 3.77
C VAL A 70 3.56 20.60 3.10
N ASN A 71 3.32 21.46 2.11
CA ASN A 71 2.23 21.26 1.17
C ASN A 71 2.66 20.23 0.12
N LEU A 72 2.00 19.07 0.11
CA LEU A 72 2.38 17.94 -0.75
C LEU A 72 2.23 18.27 -2.24
N ALA A 73 1.28 19.14 -2.62
CA ALA A 73 1.12 19.59 -4.00
C ALA A 73 2.32 20.44 -4.48
N SER A 74 2.85 21.31 -3.63
CA SER A 74 4.03 22.14 -3.92
C SER A 74 5.30 21.30 -3.95
N LEU A 75 5.49 20.41 -2.97
CA LEU A 75 6.63 19.50 -2.94
C LEU A 75 6.65 18.57 -4.17
N THR A 76 5.48 18.08 -4.61
CA THR A 76 5.36 17.28 -5.84
C THR A 76 5.78 18.06 -7.09
N LYS A 77 5.47 19.36 -7.18
CA LYS A 77 5.91 20.21 -8.31
C LYS A 77 7.44 20.35 -8.33
N VAL A 78 8.06 20.58 -7.18
CA VAL A 78 9.52 20.70 -7.06
C VAL A 78 10.21 19.38 -7.41
N LEU A 79 9.67 18.24 -6.96
CA LEU A 79 10.22 16.92 -7.27
C LEU A 79 10.08 16.51 -8.73
N LYS A 80 9.09 17.05 -9.46
CA LYS A 80 8.96 16.84 -10.91
C LYS A 80 10.11 17.46 -11.71
N CYS A 81 10.83 18.43 -11.15
CA CYS A 81 12.01 19.04 -11.80
C CYS A 81 13.26 18.13 -11.77
N ALA A 82 13.27 17.09 -10.93
CA ALA A 82 14.34 16.11 -10.83
C ALA A 82 14.05 14.87 -11.70
N LYS A 83 15.10 14.27 -12.27
CA LYS A 83 15.01 12.96 -12.90
C LYS A 83 14.95 11.87 -11.83
N ASP A 84 14.45 10.70 -12.19
CA ASP A 84 14.26 9.60 -11.23
C ASP A 84 15.59 9.04 -10.71
N ASP A 85 16.65 9.11 -11.54
CA ASP A 85 18.00 8.66 -11.21
C ASP A 85 18.85 9.71 -10.49
N ASP A 86 18.39 10.96 -10.38
CA ASP A 86 19.11 12.03 -9.69
C ASP A 86 19.21 11.74 -8.18
N ILE A 87 20.29 12.20 -7.57
CA ILE A 87 20.51 12.11 -6.12
C ILE A 87 19.79 13.29 -5.48
N CYS A 88 18.90 13.05 -4.53
CA CYS A 88 18.17 14.09 -3.81
C CYS A 88 18.74 14.27 -2.41
N THR A 89 19.04 15.51 -2.03
CA THR A 89 19.46 15.87 -0.68
C THR A 89 18.44 16.85 -0.10
N LEU A 90 17.86 16.49 1.04
CA LEU A 90 16.97 17.33 1.83
C LEU A 90 17.78 17.99 2.94
N LYS A 91 17.71 19.31 3.04
CA LYS A 91 18.38 20.09 4.08
C LYS A 91 17.40 21.04 4.74
N ALA A 92 17.36 21.01 6.08
CA ALA A 92 16.60 21.98 6.86
C ALA A 92 17.48 22.51 8.00
N GLY A 93 17.39 23.83 8.22
CA GLY A 93 18.03 24.50 9.35
C GLY A 93 17.41 24.12 10.69
N ASP A 94 17.95 24.64 11.79
CA ASP A 94 17.37 24.41 13.12
C ASP A 94 16.03 25.10 13.33
N ASP A 95 15.79 26.22 12.63
CA ASP A 95 14.55 27.00 12.73
C ASP A 95 13.41 26.41 11.87
N ALA A 96 13.71 25.43 11.00
CA ALA A 96 12.74 24.75 10.14
C ALA A 96 11.79 25.66 9.33
N ASP A 97 12.21 26.87 8.94
CA ASP A 97 11.42 27.78 8.10
C ASP A 97 11.45 27.42 6.60
N VAL A 98 12.58 26.86 6.15
CA VAL A 98 12.85 26.59 4.73
C VAL A 98 13.45 25.21 4.58
N LEU A 99 12.86 24.41 3.70
CA LEU A 99 13.40 23.15 3.22
C LEU A 99 14.13 23.39 1.90
N ASN A 100 15.43 23.14 1.91
CA ASN A 100 16.27 23.18 0.73
C ASN A 100 16.38 21.77 0.13
N LEU A 101 16.01 21.63 -1.15
CA LEU A 101 16.13 20.41 -1.92
C LEU A 101 17.23 20.58 -2.98
N VAL A 102 18.28 19.76 -2.87
CA VAL A 102 19.39 19.74 -3.82
C VAL A 102 19.33 18.46 -4.64
N TYR A 103 19.25 18.60 -5.97
CA TYR A 103 19.30 17.49 -6.91
C TYR A 103 20.62 17.50 -7.66
N GLU A 104 21.37 16.40 -7.54
CA GLU A 104 22.63 16.18 -8.25
C GLU A 104 22.41 15.12 -9.34
N ALA A 105 22.66 15.46 -10.60
CA ALA A 105 22.56 14.51 -11.69
C ALA A 105 23.73 13.50 -11.68
N LYS A 106 23.45 12.22 -11.92
CA LYS A 106 24.52 11.19 -11.98
C LYS A 106 25.42 11.30 -13.21
N ASN A 107 24.86 11.75 -14.32
CA ASN A 107 25.50 11.72 -15.65
C ASN A 107 25.88 13.11 -16.16
N SER A 108 25.71 14.15 -15.35
CA SER A 108 25.98 15.54 -15.70
C SER A 108 26.41 16.29 -14.45
N ASP A 109 27.20 17.35 -14.59
CA ASP A 109 27.58 18.24 -13.49
C ASP A 109 26.45 19.23 -13.14
N ARG A 110 25.19 18.82 -13.35
CA ARG A 110 24.02 19.64 -13.07
C ARG A 110 23.64 19.46 -11.61
N ILE A 111 23.71 20.56 -10.88
CA ILE A 111 23.17 20.70 -9.52
C ILE A 111 21.99 21.67 -9.61
N ALA A 112 20.82 21.24 -9.14
CA ALA A 112 19.64 22.08 -9.05
C ALA A 112 19.25 22.24 -7.58
N GLU A 113 19.11 23.47 -7.12
CA GLU A 113 18.73 23.79 -5.75
C GLU A 113 17.37 24.48 -5.75
N TYR A 114 16.49 24.04 -4.86
CA TYR A 114 15.15 24.56 -4.72
C TYR A 114 14.85 24.81 -3.24
N ASP A 115 14.44 26.04 -2.93
CA ASP A 115 14.02 26.42 -1.59
C ASP A 115 12.50 26.46 -1.52
N MET A 116 11.94 25.75 -0.55
CA MET A 116 10.51 25.71 -0.28
C MET A 116 10.25 26.17 1.15
N LYS A 117 9.30 27.08 1.32
CA LYS A 117 8.85 27.49 2.66
C LYS A 117 8.10 26.36 3.32
N LEU A 118 8.42 26.12 4.58
CA LEU A 118 7.71 25.22 5.45
C LEU A 118 6.51 25.92 6.07
N MET A 119 5.56 25.13 6.54
CA MET A 119 4.36 25.60 7.21
C MET A 119 4.30 25.00 8.60
N ASP A 120 3.76 25.75 9.54
CA ASP A 120 3.43 25.22 10.86
C ASP A 120 2.13 24.45 10.75
N ILE A 121 2.23 23.12 10.80
CA ILE A 121 1.08 22.22 10.86
C ILE A 121 1.10 21.61 12.25
N ASP A 122 -0.04 21.63 12.93
CA ASP A 122 -0.17 21.00 14.25
C ASP A 122 0.14 19.50 14.14
N ALA A 123 1.06 19.04 14.99
CA ALA A 123 1.50 17.66 15.02
C ALA A 123 0.58 16.84 15.94
N ASP A 124 -0.53 16.35 15.38
CA ASP A 124 -1.34 15.33 16.04
C ASP A 124 -0.69 13.96 15.80
N THR A 125 0.24 13.58 16.67
CA THR A 125 0.83 12.23 16.64
C THR A 125 -0.23 11.21 17.02
N LEU A 126 -0.61 10.36 16.06
CA LEU A 126 -1.57 9.30 16.30
C LEU A 126 -0.84 8.04 16.77
N ASN A 127 -1.12 7.63 18.00
CA ASN A 127 -0.61 6.39 18.55
C ASN A 127 -1.36 5.21 17.93
N ILE A 128 -0.74 4.58 16.92
CA ILE A 128 -1.26 3.33 16.34
C ILE A 128 -0.91 2.20 17.32
N PRO A 129 -1.90 1.53 17.95
CA PRO A 129 -1.64 0.41 18.82
C PRO A 129 -1.11 -0.79 18.02
N GLU A 130 -0.26 -1.61 18.64
CA GLU A 130 0.15 -2.89 18.08
C GLU A 130 -1.05 -3.86 18.14
N THR A 131 -1.82 -3.93 17.05
CA THR A 131 -2.96 -4.84 16.92
C THR A 131 -2.55 -6.15 16.29
N GLU A 132 -3.02 -7.26 16.88
CA GLU A 132 -2.95 -8.57 16.24
C GLU A 132 -4.04 -8.68 15.16
N TYR A 133 -3.70 -9.20 14.00
CA TYR A 133 -4.62 -9.38 12.89
C TYR A 133 -5.00 -10.85 12.73
N ASP A 134 -6.28 -11.14 12.54
CA ASP A 134 -6.80 -12.49 12.34
C ASP A 134 -6.45 -13.08 10.97
N ALA A 135 -6.29 -12.23 9.96
CA ALA A 135 -5.98 -12.63 8.59
C ALA A 135 -4.89 -11.75 7.98
N ARG A 136 -3.90 -12.39 7.35
CA ARG A 136 -2.82 -11.76 6.59
C ARG A 136 -2.77 -12.37 5.19
N VAL A 137 -2.97 -11.52 4.19
CA VAL A 137 -2.93 -11.91 2.78
C VAL A 137 -1.80 -11.16 2.10
N THR A 138 -0.85 -11.89 1.52
CA THR A 138 0.22 -11.31 0.69
C THR A 138 -0.02 -11.68 -0.76
N MET A 139 -0.04 -10.69 -1.65
CA MET A 139 -0.26 -10.90 -3.09
C MET A 139 0.58 -9.93 -3.92
N PRO A 140 0.70 -10.14 -5.24
CA PRO A 140 1.34 -9.18 -6.14
C PRO A 140 0.57 -7.86 -6.14
N SER A 141 1.28 -6.74 -5.99
CA SER A 141 0.66 -5.40 -5.96
C SER A 141 -0.06 -5.07 -7.28
N ALA A 142 0.49 -5.50 -8.41
CA ALA A 142 -0.12 -5.32 -9.73
C ALA A 142 -1.50 -6.01 -9.85
N GLU A 143 -1.64 -7.20 -9.26
CA GLU A 143 -2.92 -7.93 -9.26
C GLU A 143 -3.94 -7.22 -8.37
N PHE A 144 -3.53 -6.79 -7.18
CA PHE A 144 -4.39 -5.98 -6.30
C PHE A 144 -4.86 -4.70 -6.99
N THR A 145 -3.95 -3.95 -7.63
CA THR A 145 -4.28 -2.74 -8.39
C THR A 145 -5.31 -3.00 -9.50
N ARG A 146 -5.19 -4.14 -10.20
CA ARG A 146 -6.14 -4.51 -11.23
C ARG A 146 -7.52 -4.80 -10.64
N ILE A 147 -7.58 -5.62 -9.58
CA ILE A 147 -8.83 -6.00 -8.92
C ILE A 147 -9.58 -4.77 -8.42
N VAL A 148 -8.92 -3.86 -7.69
CA VAL A 148 -9.61 -2.68 -7.14
C VAL A 148 -10.07 -1.71 -8.23
N ARG A 149 -9.35 -1.61 -9.36
CA ARG A 149 -9.79 -0.80 -10.50
C ARG A 149 -10.98 -1.42 -11.21
N ASP A 150 -10.92 -2.71 -11.51
CA ASP A 150 -12.00 -3.43 -12.20
C ASP A 150 -13.29 -3.38 -11.36
N LEU A 151 -13.19 -3.58 -10.04
CA LEU A 151 -14.34 -3.49 -9.14
C LEU A 151 -14.85 -2.06 -8.95
N SER A 152 -13.99 -1.04 -9.00
CA SER A 152 -14.40 0.38 -8.90
C SER A 152 -15.27 0.86 -10.05
N LEU A 153 -15.26 0.15 -11.18
CA LEU A 153 -16.16 0.42 -12.32
C LEU A 153 -17.57 -0.16 -12.10
N LEU A 154 -17.69 -1.15 -11.20
CA LEU A 154 -18.94 -1.86 -10.94
C LEU A 154 -19.69 -1.23 -9.76
N GLY A 155 -18.99 -0.91 -8.67
CA GLY A 155 -19.60 -0.34 -7.47
C GLY A 155 -18.64 0.50 -6.64
N GLU A 156 -19.16 1.10 -5.57
CA GLU A 156 -18.40 1.99 -4.69
C GLU A 156 -17.75 1.28 -3.50
N SER A 157 -18.20 0.06 -3.20
CA SER A 157 -17.81 -0.71 -2.02
C SER A 157 -17.39 -2.12 -2.42
N VAL A 158 -16.35 -2.64 -1.76
CA VAL A 158 -15.90 -4.01 -1.93
C VAL A 158 -15.98 -4.75 -0.60
N ARG A 159 -16.65 -5.89 -0.60
CA ARG A 159 -16.60 -6.89 0.45
C ARG A 159 -15.37 -7.77 0.23
N ILE A 160 -14.44 -7.73 1.17
CA ILE A 160 -13.25 -8.57 1.19
C ILE A 160 -13.48 -9.67 2.22
N GLU A 161 -13.48 -10.92 1.76
CA GLU A 161 -13.69 -12.11 2.57
C GLU A 161 -12.46 -13.02 2.51
N VAL A 162 -11.90 -13.37 3.66
CA VAL A 162 -10.78 -14.31 3.76
C VAL A 162 -11.31 -15.63 4.34
N SER A 163 -11.17 -16.70 3.55
CA SER A 163 -11.62 -18.04 3.90
C SER A 163 -10.53 -19.08 3.61
N LYS A 164 -10.80 -20.35 3.95
CA LYS A 164 -9.91 -21.48 3.59
C LYS A 164 -9.78 -21.69 2.08
N GLU A 165 -10.75 -21.23 1.28
CA GLU A 165 -10.70 -21.35 -0.18
C GLU A 165 -9.80 -20.30 -0.83
N GLY A 166 -9.56 -19.18 -0.14
CA GLY A 166 -8.83 -18.04 -0.67
C GLY A 166 -9.36 -16.70 -0.16
N VAL A 167 -8.85 -15.62 -0.74
CA VAL A 167 -9.37 -14.27 -0.56
C VAL A 167 -10.35 -13.93 -1.69
N ARG A 168 -11.56 -13.53 -1.33
CA ARG A 168 -12.62 -13.13 -2.25
C ARG A 168 -12.84 -11.62 -2.15
N PHE A 169 -12.84 -10.95 -3.29
CA PHE A 169 -13.26 -9.57 -3.45
C PHE A 169 -14.60 -9.57 -4.18
N ALA A 170 -15.64 -9.06 -3.54
CA ALA A 170 -16.98 -8.95 -4.13
C ALA A 170 -17.44 -7.50 -4.11
N SER A 171 -18.00 -7.02 -5.20
CA SER A 171 -18.61 -5.69 -5.30
C SER A 171 -19.98 -5.86 -5.94
N ASP A 172 -20.99 -5.33 -5.28
CA ASP A 172 -22.34 -5.22 -5.84
C ASP A 172 -22.47 -3.84 -6.48
N GLY A 173 -23.01 -3.81 -7.69
CA GLY A 173 -23.10 -2.63 -8.54
C GLY A 173 -24.50 -2.49 -9.13
N GLU A 174 -24.88 -1.27 -9.51
CA GLU A 174 -26.20 -1.01 -10.12
C GLU A 174 -26.35 -1.74 -11.46
N ALA A 175 -25.29 -1.74 -12.28
CA ALA A 175 -25.31 -2.35 -13.61
C ALA A 175 -24.85 -3.82 -13.63
N ALA A 176 -23.94 -4.20 -12.72
CA ALA A 176 -23.37 -5.55 -12.66
C ALA A 176 -22.67 -5.82 -11.32
N ASN A 177 -22.72 -7.07 -10.88
CA ASN A 177 -21.99 -7.55 -9.70
C ASN A 177 -20.68 -8.22 -10.12
N GLY A 178 -19.60 -7.95 -9.38
CA GLY A 178 -18.28 -8.51 -9.61
C GLY A 178 -17.83 -9.38 -8.44
N SER A 179 -17.24 -10.53 -8.73
CA SER A 179 -16.54 -11.33 -7.71
C SER A 179 -15.25 -11.91 -8.25
N VAL A 180 -14.15 -11.68 -7.53
CA VAL A 180 -12.83 -12.20 -7.84
C VAL A 180 -12.35 -13.03 -6.65
N LEU A 181 -11.95 -14.28 -6.90
CA LEU A 181 -11.40 -15.19 -5.88
C LEU A 181 -9.94 -15.50 -6.21
N LEU A 182 -9.03 -15.12 -5.32
CA LEU A 182 -7.63 -15.51 -5.39
C LEU A 182 -7.37 -16.67 -4.43
N ARG A 183 -6.85 -17.77 -4.98
CA ARG A 183 -6.48 -18.96 -4.20
C ARG A 183 -5.03 -18.89 -3.77
N GLN A 184 -4.72 -19.51 -2.63
CA GLN A 184 -3.34 -19.65 -2.18
C GLN A 184 -2.51 -20.46 -3.19
N THR A 185 -1.29 -20.00 -3.45
CA THR A 185 -0.36 -20.68 -4.35
C THR A 185 0.58 -21.57 -3.54
N ASP A 186 0.63 -22.87 -3.84
CA ASP A 186 1.39 -23.90 -3.09
C ASP A 186 2.92 -23.65 -2.99
N GLY A 187 3.46 -22.68 -3.75
CA GLY A 187 4.88 -22.32 -3.73
C GLY A 187 5.29 -21.28 -2.69
N ALA A 188 4.35 -20.59 -2.01
CA ALA A 188 4.66 -19.45 -1.14
C ALA A 188 5.02 -19.81 0.32
N HIS A 189 5.05 -21.10 0.67
CA HIS A 189 5.43 -21.56 2.00
C HIS A 189 6.94 -21.75 2.16
N SER A 190 7.75 -20.69 2.05
CA SER A 190 9.11 -20.71 2.64
C SER A 190 9.78 -19.33 2.71
N SER A 191 9.34 -18.42 3.58
CA SER A 191 10.22 -17.41 4.21
C SER A 191 9.54 -16.56 5.30
N GLY A 192 8.62 -17.12 6.08
CA GLY A 192 8.14 -16.47 7.31
C GLY A 192 9.10 -16.80 8.45
N GLY A 193 10.18 -16.02 8.59
CA GLY A 193 11.14 -16.17 9.68
C GLY A 193 10.44 -16.00 11.03
N THR A 194 10.38 -17.06 11.83
CA THR A 194 10.04 -16.97 13.24
C THR A 194 11.05 -16.08 13.93
N ILE A 195 10.66 -14.85 14.28
CA ILE A 195 11.42 -14.01 15.21
C ILE A 195 11.20 -14.63 16.60
N LYS A 196 12.06 -15.58 16.96
CA LYS A 196 12.29 -15.92 18.36
C LYS A 196 13.17 -14.81 18.95
N PRO A 197 12.78 -14.15 20.06
CA PRO A 197 13.73 -13.33 20.79
C PRO A 197 14.84 -14.24 21.30
N LYS A 198 16.08 -13.95 20.88
CA LYS A 198 17.29 -14.50 21.49
C LYS A 198 17.33 -14.03 22.94
N ALA A 199 17.01 -14.92 23.87
CA ALA A 199 17.51 -14.80 25.23
C ALA A 199 19.03 -15.06 25.16
N GLU A 200 19.82 -14.04 25.49
CA GLU A 200 21.24 -14.22 25.79
C GLU A 200 21.37 -15.00 27.10
N GLU A 201 21.91 -16.21 27.00
CA GLU A 201 22.52 -16.90 28.13
C GLU A 201 23.89 -16.26 28.41
N GLY A 202 24.13 -15.90 29.66
CA GLY A 202 25.48 -15.53 30.10
C GLY A 202 25.58 -14.89 31.48
N LYS A 203 25.30 -15.63 32.56
CA LYS A 203 26.26 -15.91 33.65
C LYS A 203 25.60 -16.65 34.81
N ASN A 204 26.18 -17.80 35.13
CA ASN A 204 26.10 -18.44 36.44
C ASN A 204 26.75 -17.52 37.48
N ASP A 205 26.17 -17.46 38.67
CA ASP A 205 26.88 -17.62 39.93
C ASP A 205 25.88 -18.14 40.98
N ASP A 206 26.38 -19.06 41.80
CA ASP A 206 25.72 -19.86 42.82
C ASP A 206 24.98 -19.03 43.89
N GLU A 207 23.90 -19.59 44.47
CA GLU A 207 23.80 -19.82 45.92
C GLU A 207 22.52 -20.60 46.29
N ASP A 208 22.69 -21.43 47.31
CA ASP A 208 21.77 -22.40 47.90
C ASP A 208 20.44 -21.79 48.41
N ASP A 209 19.37 -22.59 48.49
CA ASP A 209 18.76 -23.01 49.77
C ASP A 209 17.42 -23.74 49.55
N GLU A 210 17.16 -24.67 50.45
CA GLU A 210 16.13 -25.69 50.49
C GLU A 210 14.70 -25.15 50.67
N GLY A 211 13.70 -25.93 50.27
CA GLY A 211 12.31 -25.60 50.62
C GLY A 211 11.25 -26.50 49.98
N GLU A 212 10.93 -27.58 50.67
CA GLU A 212 9.83 -28.52 50.41
C GLU A 212 8.45 -27.82 50.20
N GLY A 213 7.51 -28.50 49.51
CA GLY A 213 6.09 -28.31 49.86
C GLY A 213 5.04 -28.44 48.77
N SER A 214 4.61 -29.68 48.53
CA SER A 214 3.22 -30.10 48.31
C SER A 214 2.38 -29.58 47.12
N SER A 215 2.05 -30.57 46.27
CA SER A 215 0.79 -30.82 45.56
C SER A 215 -0.50 -30.14 46.05
N SER A 216 -1.35 -29.73 45.11
CA SER A 216 -2.77 -30.12 45.15
C SER A 216 -3.45 -30.06 43.76
N LYS A 217 -4.43 -30.95 43.57
CA LYS A 217 -5.12 -31.33 42.34
C LYS A 217 -6.38 -30.49 42.09
N LYS A 218 -6.75 -30.38 40.80
CA LYS A 218 -8.10 -30.48 40.17
C LYS A 218 -9.30 -29.78 40.83
N ALA A 219 -10.07 -29.02 40.03
CA ALA A 219 -11.50 -29.31 39.81
C ALA A 219 -12.08 -28.60 38.56
N LYS A 220 -12.73 -29.41 37.70
CA LYS A 220 -13.73 -29.01 36.70
C LYS A 220 -15.01 -28.58 37.41
N VAL A 221 -15.70 -27.54 36.92
CA VAL A 221 -17.16 -27.41 37.06
C VAL A 221 -17.78 -27.01 35.72
N LYS A 222 -18.83 -27.75 35.38
CA LYS A 222 -19.72 -27.67 34.23
C LYS A 222 -21.02 -27.04 34.75
N ARG A 223 -21.68 -26.15 34.00
CA ARG A 223 -23.11 -25.85 34.22
C ARG A 223 -23.80 -25.51 32.90
N GLU A 224 -24.96 -26.14 32.73
CA GLU A 224 -25.87 -26.11 31.60
C GLU A 224 -26.86 -24.94 31.66
N LYS A 225 -27.40 -24.64 30.46
CA LYS A 225 -28.75 -24.15 30.06
C LYS A 225 -29.62 -23.36 31.04
N ASN A 226 -30.21 -22.28 30.51
CA ASN A 226 -31.67 -22.14 30.45
C ASN A 226 -32.08 -21.33 29.21
N ASP A 227 -33.16 -21.81 28.58
CA ASP A 227 -33.98 -21.20 27.55
C ASP A 227 -34.88 -20.12 28.18
N ASP A 228 -35.30 -19.11 27.41
CA ASP A 228 -36.63 -18.49 27.52
C ASP A 228 -36.94 -17.67 26.24
N ASP A 229 -37.96 -18.14 25.52
CA ASP A 229 -38.63 -17.51 24.38
C ASP A 229 -39.52 -16.34 24.83
N VAL A 230 -39.61 -15.27 24.04
CA VAL A 230 -40.81 -14.42 23.97
C VAL A 230 -41.02 -13.96 22.52
N GLU A 231 -42.01 -14.55 21.86
CA GLU A 231 -42.69 -14.02 20.68
C GLU A 231 -43.65 -12.88 21.10
N MET A 232 -43.80 -11.85 20.25
CA MET A 232 -45.04 -11.09 20.18
C MET A 232 -45.29 -10.58 18.75
N ASP A 233 -46.52 -10.84 18.32
CA ASP A 233 -47.14 -10.67 17.01
C ASP A 233 -47.37 -9.22 16.52
N GLU A 234 -47.53 -9.17 15.19
CA GLU A 234 -48.44 -8.38 14.34
C GLU A 234 -48.70 -6.88 14.59
N GLU A 235 -48.59 -6.07 13.53
CA GLU A 235 -49.78 -5.64 12.75
C GLU A 235 -49.42 -4.90 11.45
N GLU A 236 -50.24 -5.19 10.44
CA GLU A 236 -50.22 -4.70 9.07
C GLU A 236 -50.47 -3.19 8.91
N LYS A 237 -50.04 -2.62 7.78
CA LYS A 237 -50.92 -1.78 6.94
C LYS A 237 -50.41 -1.69 5.49
N ASN A 238 -51.24 -2.21 4.59
CA ASN A 238 -51.31 -1.83 3.18
C ASN A 238 -51.58 -0.33 3.04
N ASP A 239 -51.09 0.27 1.96
CA ASP A 239 -51.93 1.04 1.05
C ASP A 239 -51.28 1.11 -0.34
N GLU A 240 -52.16 1.14 -1.32
CA GLU A 240 -52.05 0.72 -2.70
C GLU A 240 -51.96 1.93 -3.66
N GLU A 241 -51.61 1.63 -4.92
CA GLU A 241 -51.96 2.35 -6.16
C GLU A 241 -51.26 3.66 -6.58
N GLY A 242 -50.93 3.72 -7.89
CA GLY A 242 -50.86 5.00 -8.61
C GLY A 242 -49.95 5.02 -9.84
N GLU A 243 -50.50 4.62 -10.99
CA GLU A 243 -49.92 4.59 -12.34
C GLU A 243 -49.42 5.94 -12.90
N GLY A 244 -48.61 5.90 -13.96
CA GLY A 244 -48.42 7.04 -14.86
C GLY A 244 -47.29 6.91 -15.90
N GLU A 245 -47.59 6.35 -17.07
CA GLU A 245 -46.78 6.50 -18.29
C GLU A 245 -46.74 7.96 -18.78
N PHE A 246 -45.57 8.50 -19.16
CA PHE A 246 -45.45 9.50 -20.24
C PHE A 246 -43.99 9.66 -20.75
N LYS A 247 -43.78 9.31 -22.02
CA LYS A 247 -42.83 9.93 -22.98
C LYS A 247 -43.71 10.50 -24.12
N PRO A 248 -43.29 11.39 -25.06
CA PRO A 248 -41.92 11.77 -25.47
C PRO A 248 -41.76 13.28 -25.85
N GLY A 249 -40.60 13.64 -26.44
CA GLY A 249 -40.37 14.87 -27.23
C GLY A 249 -39.05 15.55 -26.82
N SER A 250 -37.96 15.43 -27.59
CA SER A 250 -37.63 16.15 -28.84
C SER A 250 -37.38 17.64 -28.63
N ASP A 251 -36.17 18.08 -28.98
CA ASP A 251 -35.78 19.35 -29.63
C ASP A 251 -34.23 19.36 -29.57
N GLU A 252 -33.53 19.05 -30.67
CA GLU A 252 -33.14 19.97 -31.75
C GLU A 252 -32.23 21.12 -31.28
N GLU A 253 -30.99 21.12 -31.80
CA GLU A 253 -30.40 22.17 -32.64
C GLU A 253 -28.89 22.27 -32.42
N GLY A 254 -28.16 22.50 -33.51
CA GLY A 254 -26.78 23.01 -33.46
C GLY A 254 -25.86 22.44 -34.52
N GLU A 255 -25.98 22.99 -35.72
CA GLU A 255 -25.23 22.71 -36.94
C GLU A 255 -23.76 23.21 -36.92
N GLU A 256 -23.10 22.98 -38.06
CA GLU A 256 -21.95 23.74 -38.63
C GLU A 256 -20.53 23.37 -38.15
N GLU A 257 -19.49 23.34 -38.98
CA GLU A 257 -19.26 23.29 -40.43
C GLU A 257 -17.73 23.15 -40.61
N GLN A 258 -17.30 22.54 -41.74
CA GLN A 258 -16.06 22.83 -42.50
C GLN A 258 -14.68 22.70 -41.82
N GLN A 259 -13.55 22.54 -42.53
CA GLN A 259 -13.10 21.90 -43.77
C GLN A 259 -11.59 22.18 -43.82
N ASP A 260 -10.84 21.37 -44.58
CA ASP A 260 -9.52 21.67 -45.17
C ASP A 260 -8.32 21.80 -44.21
N ASP A 261 -7.08 21.53 -44.57
CA ASP A 261 -6.37 20.77 -45.62
C ASP A 261 -4.91 20.76 -45.12
N ASP A 262 -4.12 19.75 -45.49
CA ASP A 262 -2.79 19.92 -46.09
C ASP A 262 -1.90 18.67 -45.96
N GLU A 263 -1.26 18.42 -47.09
CA GLU A 263 -0.51 17.25 -47.57
C GLU A 263 0.89 17.11 -46.93
N GLU A 264 1.48 15.91 -47.01
CA GLU A 264 2.57 15.59 -47.96
C GLU A 264 3.19 14.20 -47.67
N ASP A 265 3.14 13.35 -48.69
CA ASP A 265 3.92 12.12 -48.86
C ASP A 265 5.33 12.45 -49.39
N GLU A 266 6.34 11.65 -49.04
CA GLU A 266 7.43 11.34 -50.00
C GLU A 266 8.06 9.94 -49.78
N GLU A 267 8.53 9.40 -50.90
CA GLU A 267 8.73 7.99 -51.23
C GLU A 267 10.04 7.31 -50.75
N GLY A 268 9.99 5.97 -50.66
CA GLY A 268 10.83 5.09 -51.49
C GLY A 268 12.27 4.75 -51.07
N THR A 269 12.55 3.45 -50.82
CA THR A 269 13.37 2.60 -51.73
C THR A 269 13.68 1.21 -51.14
N SER A 270 13.60 0.18 -52.00
CA SER A 270 13.84 -1.24 -51.73
C SER A 270 15.30 -1.67 -52.01
N LYS A 271 15.86 -2.67 -51.30
CA LYS A 271 16.90 -3.59 -51.83
C LYS A 271 17.18 -4.86 -50.97
N LYS A 272 16.60 -5.99 -51.44
CA LYS A 272 17.12 -7.37 -51.64
C LYS A 272 18.36 -7.96 -50.90
N ARG A 273 18.19 -9.25 -50.53
CA ARG A 273 19.13 -10.42 -50.38
C ARG A 273 19.86 -10.54 -49.02
N LYS A 274 20.03 -11.72 -48.38
CA LYS A 274 20.29 -13.09 -48.87
C LYS A 274 20.12 -14.15 -47.73
N LYS A 275 19.50 -15.30 -48.03
CA LYS A 275 19.58 -16.55 -47.24
C LYS A 275 20.98 -17.18 -47.32
N LYS A 276 21.46 -17.80 -46.23
CA LYS A 276 22.28 -19.03 -46.26
C LYS A 276 22.19 -19.77 -44.92
N ALA A 277 21.86 -21.05 -45.01
CA ALA A 277 21.96 -22.05 -43.95
C ALA A 277 23.33 -22.78 -44.05
N LYS A 278 23.92 -23.19 -42.92
CA LYS A 278 24.41 -24.57 -42.70
C LYS A 278 24.89 -24.82 -41.27
N GLU A 279 24.67 -26.04 -40.83
CA GLU A 279 24.93 -26.70 -39.54
C GLU A 279 26.41 -26.76 -39.12
N THR A 280 26.68 -26.84 -37.81
CA THR A 280 27.41 -27.95 -37.14
C THR A 280 27.63 -27.66 -35.63
N LYS A 281 27.14 -28.56 -34.76
CA LYS A 281 27.64 -28.83 -33.39
C LYS A 281 28.71 -29.95 -33.48
N PRO A 282 29.47 -30.36 -32.42
CA PRO A 282 29.46 -29.94 -31.00
C PRO A 282 30.85 -29.70 -30.37
N SER A 283 30.91 -29.10 -29.17
CA SER A 283 31.80 -29.58 -28.09
C SER A 283 31.46 -28.94 -26.74
N LYS A 284 31.25 -29.81 -25.75
CA LYS A 284 31.04 -29.48 -24.34
C LYS A 284 32.35 -28.96 -23.73
N LYS A 285 32.30 -27.84 -22.99
CA LYS A 285 33.19 -27.59 -21.85
C LYS A 285 32.39 -26.99 -20.70
N ALA A 286 32.39 -27.71 -19.60
CA ALA A 286 31.78 -27.36 -18.34
C ALA A 286 32.37 -26.04 -17.80
N LYS A 287 31.49 -25.14 -17.35
CA LYS A 287 31.82 -24.07 -16.41
C LYS A 287 30.63 -23.89 -15.47
N THR A 288 30.77 -24.52 -14.30
CA THR A 288 30.36 -24.03 -12.98
C THR A 288 29.40 -22.84 -12.99
N SER A 289 28.12 -23.14 -12.79
CA SER A 289 27.07 -22.20 -12.43
C SER A 289 27.42 -21.54 -11.09
N LYS A 290 28.02 -20.36 -11.19
CA LYS A 290 28.14 -19.42 -10.09
C LYS A 290 26.72 -18.94 -9.78
N LYS A 291 26.17 -19.42 -8.66
CA LYS A 291 24.87 -19.04 -8.11
C LYS A 291 24.84 -17.51 -7.98
N LYS A 292 24.22 -16.84 -8.95
CA LYS A 292 23.69 -15.50 -8.76
C LYS A 292 22.44 -15.69 -7.91
N THR A 293 22.47 -15.13 -6.71
CA THR A 293 21.27 -14.80 -5.96
C THR A 293 20.59 -13.66 -6.70
N ASP A 294 19.75 -14.01 -7.68
CA ASP A 294 18.75 -13.11 -8.22
C ASP A 294 17.55 -13.18 -7.26
N ASP A 295 17.31 -12.06 -6.59
CA ASP A 295 16.26 -11.80 -5.60
C ASP A 295 14.91 -11.50 -6.31
N ASP A 296 14.57 -12.28 -7.35
CA ASP A 296 13.47 -11.99 -8.30
C ASP A 296 12.43 -13.12 -8.45
N ASP A 297 12.56 -14.24 -7.72
CA ASP A 297 11.77 -15.46 -7.99
C ASP A 297 10.52 -15.69 -7.08
N ASP A 298 10.09 -14.69 -6.30
CA ASP A 298 8.92 -14.81 -5.41
C ASP A 298 7.80 -13.80 -5.69
N ALA A 299 7.70 -13.28 -6.92
CA ALA A 299 6.75 -12.19 -7.26
C ALA A 299 5.35 -12.65 -7.72
N SER A 300 5.07 -13.95 -7.83
CA SER A 300 3.82 -14.43 -8.44
C SER A 300 2.87 -15.20 -7.52
N GLY A 301 3.23 -15.42 -6.26
CA GLY A 301 2.44 -16.23 -5.33
C GLY A 301 1.49 -15.40 -4.47
N VAL A 302 0.30 -15.94 -4.20
CA VAL A 302 -0.60 -15.46 -3.13
C VAL A 302 -0.37 -16.33 -1.89
N SER A 303 0.01 -15.69 -0.78
CA SER A 303 0.13 -16.32 0.55
C SER A 303 -1.03 -15.86 1.43
N ILE A 304 -1.67 -16.79 2.11
CA ILE A 304 -2.80 -16.52 3.00
C ILE A 304 -2.50 -17.18 4.33
N GLU A 305 -2.40 -16.37 5.38
CA GLU A 305 -2.32 -16.79 6.77
C GLU A 305 -3.62 -16.37 7.44
N MET A 306 -4.41 -17.32 7.91
CA MET A 306 -5.74 -17.06 8.47
C MET A 306 -5.91 -17.82 9.79
N ASN A 307 -6.17 -17.08 10.85
CA ASN A 307 -6.54 -17.60 12.16
C ASN A 307 -8.07 -17.73 12.28
N GLN A 308 -8.80 -16.69 11.85
CA GLN A 308 -10.26 -16.65 11.84
C GLN A 308 -10.80 -16.19 10.49
N HIS A 309 -12.05 -16.55 10.19
CA HIS A 309 -12.76 -16.03 9.02
C HIS A 309 -13.08 -14.55 9.26
N VAL A 310 -12.77 -13.71 8.27
CA VAL A 310 -12.97 -12.27 8.31
C VAL A 310 -13.67 -11.84 7.03
N ALA A 311 -14.77 -11.10 7.16
CA ALA A 311 -15.52 -10.55 6.05
C ALA A 311 -15.90 -9.09 6.36
N LEU A 312 -15.25 -8.16 5.67
CA LEU A 312 -15.45 -6.72 5.91
C LEU A 312 -15.66 -5.98 4.59
N THR A 313 -16.44 -4.90 4.64
CA THR A 313 -16.73 -4.07 3.49
C THR A 313 -15.92 -2.78 3.57
N PHE A 314 -15.30 -2.36 2.45
CA PHE A 314 -14.49 -1.15 2.37
C PHE A 314 -14.88 -0.30 1.16
N SER A 315 -14.56 0.99 1.21
CA SER A 315 -14.74 1.87 0.06
C SER A 315 -13.65 1.64 -0.99
N LEU A 316 -14.07 1.38 -2.24
CA LEU A 316 -13.16 1.17 -3.37
C LEU A 316 -12.37 2.43 -3.72
N LYS A 317 -12.93 3.62 -3.49
CA LYS A 317 -12.26 4.91 -3.73
C LYS A 317 -10.91 4.99 -3.01
N TYR A 318 -10.86 4.61 -1.73
CA TYR A 318 -9.60 4.63 -0.96
C TYR A 318 -8.64 3.53 -1.40
N LEU A 319 -9.14 2.32 -1.68
CA LEU A 319 -8.30 1.21 -2.13
C LEU A 319 -7.65 1.48 -3.49
N VAL A 320 -8.36 2.16 -4.41
CA VAL A 320 -7.78 2.63 -5.68
C VAL A 320 -6.64 3.61 -5.43
N ASN A 321 -6.78 4.53 -4.46
CA ASN A 321 -5.70 5.44 -4.10
C ASN A 321 -4.49 4.69 -3.51
N PHE A 322 -4.72 3.75 -2.60
CA PHE A 322 -3.64 2.95 -2.00
C PHE A 322 -2.91 2.09 -3.04
N SER A 323 -3.61 1.65 -4.09
CA SER A 323 -3.03 0.85 -5.18
C SER A 323 -1.96 1.59 -6.00
N LYS A 324 -1.87 2.93 -5.89
CA LYS A 324 -0.81 3.73 -6.54
C LYS A 324 0.58 3.44 -5.95
N SER A 325 0.64 2.94 -4.72
CA SER A 325 1.87 2.47 -4.07
C SER A 325 2.44 1.18 -4.67
N ALA A 326 1.75 0.54 -5.62
CA ALA A 326 2.30 -0.58 -6.39
C ALA A 326 3.58 -0.20 -7.17
N SER A 327 3.83 1.09 -7.41
CA SER A 327 5.07 1.58 -8.02
C SER A 327 6.31 1.50 -7.11
N LEU A 328 6.09 1.38 -5.79
CA LEU A 328 7.12 1.28 -4.75
C LEU A 328 7.47 -0.18 -4.41
N SER A 329 6.46 -1.06 -4.39
CA SER A 329 6.64 -2.47 -4.05
C SER A 329 5.85 -3.39 -4.97
N ASN A 330 6.47 -4.51 -5.35
CA ASN A 330 5.86 -5.55 -6.19
C ASN A 330 4.88 -6.44 -5.41
N LYS A 331 4.88 -6.35 -4.08
CA LYS A 331 3.99 -7.10 -3.18
C LYS A 331 3.17 -6.13 -2.35
N VAL A 332 1.94 -6.53 -2.06
CA VAL A 332 1.08 -5.86 -1.09
C VAL A 332 0.63 -6.88 -0.05
N GLN A 333 0.52 -6.42 1.18
CA GLN A 333 -0.01 -7.21 2.27
C GLN A 333 -1.28 -6.55 2.83
N LEU A 334 -2.35 -7.34 2.90
CA LEU A 334 -3.61 -6.96 3.53
C LEU A 334 -3.68 -7.65 4.89
N MET A 335 -3.84 -6.86 5.95
CA MET A 335 -4.01 -7.33 7.32
C MET A 335 -5.39 -6.92 7.80
N MET A 336 -6.17 -7.91 8.21
CA MET A 336 -7.59 -7.78 8.52
C MET A 336 -7.92 -8.47 9.82
N SER A 337 -8.83 -7.88 10.58
CA SER A 337 -9.44 -8.45 11.78
C SER A 337 -10.82 -7.86 11.91
N ASN A 338 -11.76 -8.61 12.49
CA ASN A 338 -13.05 -8.03 12.86
C ASN A 338 -12.80 -6.89 13.86
N ASP A 339 -13.54 -5.79 13.74
CA ASP A 339 -13.46 -4.59 14.59
C ASP A 339 -12.17 -3.74 14.51
N ILE A 340 -11.25 -4.04 13.59
CA ILE A 340 -10.01 -3.27 13.39
C ILE A 340 -9.96 -2.75 11.94
N PRO A 341 -9.47 -1.51 11.70
CA PRO A 341 -9.24 -1.01 10.35
C PRO A 341 -8.36 -1.95 9.51
N LEU A 342 -8.69 -2.09 8.22
CA LEU A 342 -7.86 -2.80 7.26
C LEU A 342 -6.51 -2.09 7.16
N LEU A 343 -5.43 -2.84 7.32
CA LEU A 343 -4.08 -2.37 7.06
C LEU A 343 -3.59 -2.90 5.70
N VAL A 344 -3.32 -1.97 4.78
CA VAL A 344 -2.67 -2.24 3.49
C VAL A 344 -1.21 -1.80 3.58
N ALA A 345 -0.30 -2.76 3.61
CA ALA A 345 1.13 -2.54 3.75
C ALA A 345 1.87 -2.76 2.43
N TYR A 346 2.70 -1.79 2.06
CA TYR A 346 3.70 -1.90 0.99
C TYR A 346 5.08 -1.68 1.58
N ASP A 347 5.85 -2.75 1.69
CA ASP A 347 7.24 -2.70 2.12
C ASP A 347 8.16 -2.50 0.92
N PHE A 348 9.07 -1.54 1.01
CA PHE A 348 10.10 -1.29 0.01
C PHE A 348 11.48 -1.19 0.67
N ARG A 349 12.56 -1.22 -0.11
CA ARG A 349 13.92 -1.37 0.45
C ARG A 349 14.31 -0.30 1.47
N GLN A 350 13.76 0.91 1.33
CA GLN A 350 14.12 2.07 2.13
C GLN A 350 13.17 2.33 3.31
N GLY A 351 12.11 1.53 3.47
CA GLY A 351 11.05 1.83 4.41
C GLY A 351 9.74 1.10 4.11
N HIS A 352 8.64 1.64 4.63
CA HIS A 352 7.30 1.11 4.37
C HIS A 352 6.29 2.24 4.22
N ILE A 353 5.21 1.94 3.49
CA ILE A 353 4.00 2.75 3.47
C ILE A 353 2.81 1.87 3.87
N HIS A 354 2.17 2.27 4.96
CA HIS A 354 1.04 1.60 5.58
C HIS A 354 -0.18 2.49 5.46
N TYR A 355 -1.28 1.93 4.94
CA TYR A 355 -2.57 2.59 4.89
C TYR A 355 -3.54 1.87 5.81
N TYR A 356 -4.23 2.61 6.67
CA TYR A 356 -5.29 2.10 7.51
C TYR A 356 -6.62 2.63 6.99
N LEU A 357 -7.61 1.76 6.86
CA LEU A 357 -8.93 2.12 6.36
C LEU A 357 -10.02 1.51 7.24
N ALA A 358 -10.88 2.36 7.79
CA ALA A 358 -12.01 1.89 8.56
C ALA A 358 -12.98 1.10 7.67
N PRO A 359 -13.53 -0.04 8.15
CA PRO A 359 -14.57 -0.76 7.44
C PRO A 359 -15.85 0.09 7.37
N LYS A 360 -16.62 -0.09 6.30
CA LYS A 360 -18.02 0.35 6.25
C LYS A 360 -18.81 -0.61 7.14
N ILE A 361 -19.33 -0.09 8.24
CA ILE A 361 -20.33 -0.80 9.05
C ILE A 361 -21.59 -0.82 8.19
N GLY A 362 -22.09 -2.01 7.84
CA GLY A 362 -23.43 -2.12 7.27
C GLY A 362 -24.44 -1.81 8.36
N ASP A 363 -25.51 -1.08 8.01
CA ASP A 363 -26.71 -1.04 8.84
C ASP A 363 -27.29 -2.47 8.83
N ASP A 364 -26.86 -3.32 9.76
CA ASP A 364 -27.54 -4.59 10.05
C ASP A 364 -28.94 -4.34 10.63
#